data_AF-A0A4V5NHH8-F1
#
_entry.id   AF-A0A4V5NHH8-F1
#
_cell.length_a   1.000
_cell.length_b   1.000
_cell.length_c   1.000
_cell.angle_alpha   90.00
_cell.angle_beta   90.00
_cell.angle_gamma   90.00
#
_symmetry.space_group_name_H-M   'P 1'
#
loop_
_entity.id
_entity.type
_entity.pdbx_description
1 polymer ?
#
loop_
_entity_poly.entity_id
_entity_poly.type
_entity_poly.pdbx_seq_one_letter_code
_entity_poly.pdbx_strand_id
1 'polypeptide(L)'
;MDTAVAIPAVSTAVIRAPGLRKNGKQWHEPKSAFRPKAGQTSYAKRAAKEKGVAVVKAKEKEMKAEKESDRQRKIQAIKDKRAVKEERERYEKMAEKMHRKRVERLKRREKRNKLLKS
;
A
#
# COMPACT_ATOMS: atom_id res chain seq x y z
N MET A 1 -6.38 25.06 61.43
CA MET A 1 -7.62 24.56 60.80
C MET A 1 -7.22 23.49 59.82
N ASP A 2 -6.93 22.31 60.36
CA ASP A 2 -6.39 21.17 59.63
C ASP A 2 -7.50 20.42 58.90
N THR A 3 -7.56 20.56 57.58
CA THR A 3 -8.47 19.77 56.74
C THR A 3 -7.78 18.48 56.33
N ALA A 4 -7.98 17.43 57.12
CA ALA A 4 -7.59 16.07 56.76
C ALA A 4 -8.43 15.57 55.57
N VAL A 5 -7.79 15.40 54.42
CA VAL A 5 -8.39 14.75 53.23
C VAL A 5 -8.48 13.25 53.49
N ALA A 6 -9.70 12.74 53.60
CA ALA A 6 -9.96 11.31 53.71
C ALA A 6 -9.64 10.59 52.38
N ILE A 7 -8.61 9.74 52.42
CA ILE A 7 -8.23 8.88 51.29
C ILE A 7 -9.17 7.67 51.27
N PRO A 8 -9.84 7.35 50.14
CA PRO A 8 -10.71 6.18 50.07
C PRO A 8 -9.89 4.89 50.22
N ALA A 9 -10.27 4.04 51.17
CA ALA A 9 -9.63 2.76 51.42
C ALA A 9 -9.67 1.87 50.16
N VAL A 10 -8.51 1.61 49.58
CA VAL A 10 -8.34 0.66 48.49
C VAL A 10 -8.35 -0.74 49.10
N SER A 11 -9.48 -1.44 48.94
CA SER A 11 -9.59 -2.86 49.25
C SER A 11 -8.60 -3.66 48.39
N THR A 12 -7.46 -4.04 48.96
CA THR A 12 -6.50 -4.97 48.38
C THR A 12 -7.02 -6.38 48.52
N ALA A 13 -8.02 -6.75 47.71
CA ALA A 13 -8.37 -8.15 47.53
C ALA A 13 -7.16 -8.88 46.93
N VAL A 14 -6.55 -9.78 47.72
CA VAL A 14 -5.43 -10.62 47.29
C VAL A 14 -5.94 -11.58 46.21
N ILE A 15 -5.76 -11.22 44.94
CA ILE A 15 -6.04 -12.11 43.82
C ILE A 15 -4.95 -13.18 43.81
N ARG A 16 -5.24 -14.35 44.36
CA ARG A 16 -4.34 -15.51 44.25
C ARG A 16 -4.22 -15.90 42.76
N ALA A 17 -3.00 -15.85 42.23
CA ALA A 17 -2.73 -16.30 40.87
C ALA A 17 -3.13 -17.78 40.74
N PRO A 18 -3.89 -18.17 39.69
CA PRO A 18 -4.26 -19.56 39.49
C PRO A 18 -3.00 -20.40 39.23
N GLY A 19 -2.92 -21.56 39.89
CA GLY A 19 -1.83 -22.52 39.68
C GLY A 19 -1.73 -22.97 38.22
N LEU A 20 -0.53 -23.40 37.81
CA LEU A 20 -0.27 -23.86 36.45
C LEU A 20 -1.14 -25.07 36.10
N ARG A 21 -1.82 -25.02 34.95
CA ARG A 21 -2.61 -26.16 34.46
C ARG A 21 -1.67 -27.27 34.00
N LYS A 22 -1.78 -28.45 34.59
CA LYS A 22 -1.01 -29.64 34.18
C LYS A 22 -1.23 -30.04 32.71
N ASN A 23 -2.36 -29.66 32.10
CA ASN A 23 -2.73 -29.96 30.72
C ASN A 23 -2.16 -28.96 29.67
N GLY A 24 -1.24 -28.07 30.04
CA GLY A 24 -0.57 -27.15 29.09
C GLY A 24 -1.44 -26.05 28.45
N LYS A 25 -2.75 -26.02 28.73
CA LYS A 25 -3.71 -25.02 28.24
C LYS A 25 -3.64 -23.68 29.01
N GLN A 26 -2.44 -23.18 29.28
CA GLN A 26 -2.24 -21.94 30.04
C GLN A 26 -2.61 -20.68 29.22
N TRP A 27 -2.57 -20.77 27.88
CA TRP A 27 -2.96 -19.71 26.95
C TRP A 27 -4.48 -19.50 26.84
N HIS A 28 -5.28 -20.46 27.34
CA HIS A 28 -6.73 -20.28 27.42
C HIS A 28 -7.11 -19.51 28.67
N GLU A 29 -7.94 -18.48 28.50
CA GLU A 29 -8.50 -17.73 29.62
C GLU A 29 -9.30 -18.64 30.57
N PRO A 30 -9.19 -18.44 31.90
CA PRO A 30 -9.98 -19.19 32.86
C PRO A 30 -11.47 -18.87 32.69
N LYS A 31 -12.29 -19.92 32.66
CA LYS A 31 -13.76 -19.79 32.59
C LYS A 31 -14.23 -19.05 33.85
N SER A 32 -14.75 -17.85 33.68
CA SER A 32 -15.43 -17.11 34.73
C SER A 32 -16.91 -17.45 34.74
N ALA A 33 -17.57 -17.28 35.89
CA ALA A 33 -19.02 -17.44 35.98
C ALA A 33 -19.72 -16.45 35.05
N PHE A 34 -20.81 -16.88 34.42
CA PHE A 34 -21.62 -16.00 33.58
C PHE A 34 -22.24 -14.88 34.43
N ARG A 35 -22.02 -13.63 34.02
CA ARG A 35 -22.59 -12.44 34.68
C ARG A 35 -23.36 -11.63 33.64
N PRO A 36 -24.69 -11.47 33.74
CA PRO A 36 -25.50 -10.79 32.72
C PRO A 36 -25.10 -9.32 32.44
N LYS A 37 -24.44 -8.67 33.41
CA LYS A 37 -23.94 -7.29 33.28
C LYS A 37 -22.47 -7.20 32.86
N ALA A 38 -21.74 -8.31 32.82
CA ALA A 38 -20.35 -8.30 32.35
C ALA A 38 -20.30 -7.94 30.86
N GLY A 39 -19.45 -6.97 30.51
CA GLY A 39 -19.31 -6.50 29.13
C GLY A 39 -20.29 -5.39 28.71
N GLN A 40 -21.27 -5.02 29.55
CA GLN A 40 -22.11 -3.86 29.29
C GLN A 40 -21.29 -2.57 29.46
N THR A 41 -20.96 -1.94 28.35
CA THR A 41 -20.27 -0.64 28.32
C THR A 41 -21.30 0.47 28.14
N SER A 42 -21.08 1.63 28.76
CA SER A 42 -21.92 2.79 28.47
C SER A 42 -21.74 3.23 27.02
N TYR A 43 -22.79 3.79 26.42
CA TYR A 43 -22.74 4.31 25.06
C TYR A 43 -21.56 5.29 24.86
N ALA A 44 -21.32 6.17 25.83
CA ALA A 44 -20.19 7.10 25.82
C ALA A 44 -18.83 6.40 25.65
N LYS A 45 -18.62 5.25 26.31
CA LYS A 45 -17.39 4.45 26.19
C LYS A 45 -17.28 3.77 24.81
N ARG A 46 -18.40 3.36 24.20
CA ARG A 46 -18.39 2.81 22.82
C ARG A 46 -18.10 3.90 21.79
N ALA A 47 -18.77 5.04 21.89
CA ALA A 47 -18.56 6.17 20.98
C ALA A 47 -17.10 6.67 21.03
N ALA A 48 -16.48 6.71 22.22
CA ALA A 48 -15.06 7.04 22.35
C ALA A 48 -14.15 6.02 21.65
N LYS A 49 -14.45 4.72 21.77
CA LYS A 49 -13.71 3.65 21.07
C LYS A 49 -13.86 3.75 19.56
N GLU A 50 -15.07 3.98 19.06
CA GLU A 50 -15.33 4.15 17.63
C GLU A 50 -14.59 5.34 17.05
N LYS A 51 -14.57 6.48 17.76
CA LYS A 51 -13.76 7.64 17.38
C LYS A 51 -12.27 7.30 17.31
N GLY A 52 -11.74 6.56 18.29
CA GLY A 52 -10.36 6.09 18.26
C GLY A 52 -10.06 5.20 17.04
N VAL A 53 -10.94 4.26 16.73
CA VAL A 53 -10.82 3.39 15.55
C VAL A 53 -10.91 4.19 14.25
N ALA A 54 -11.78 5.20 14.17
CA ALA A 54 -11.93 6.05 13.00
C ALA A 54 -10.64 6.83 12.70
N VAL A 55 -9.98 7.37 13.73
CA VAL A 55 -8.69 8.08 13.59
C VAL A 55 -7.59 7.14 13.08
N VAL A 56 -7.51 5.92 13.61
CA VAL A 56 -6.52 4.93 13.15
C VAL A 56 -6.78 4.54 11.71
N LYS A 57 -8.03 4.29 11.33
CA LYS A 57 -8.40 3.94 9.95
C LYS A 57 -8.15 5.09 8.97
N ALA A 58 -8.35 6.35 9.37
CA ALA A 58 -8.03 7.50 8.53
C ALA A 58 -6.54 7.54 8.22
N LYS A 59 -5.68 7.42 9.24
CA LYS A 59 -4.22 7.35 9.07
C LYS A 59 -3.77 6.15 8.22
N GLU A 60 -4.41 5.00 8.39
CA GLU A 60 -4.11 3.82 7.57
C GLU A 60 -4.48 4.04 6.09
N LYS A 61 -5.61 4.70 5.81
CA LYS A 61 -6.02 5.06 4.45
C LYS A 61 -5.07 6.06 3.82
N GLU A 62 -4.65 7.09 4.54
CA GLU A 62 -3.66 8.07 4.08
C GLU A 62 -2.35 7.37 3.68
N MET A 63 -1.80 6.51 4.54
CA MET A 63 -0.59 5.75 4.22
C MET A 63 -0.74 4.81 3.02
N LYS A 64 -1.92 4.22 2.80
CA LYS A 64 -2.18 3.38 1.63
C LYS A 64 -2.28 4.22 0.35
N ALA A 65 -2.99 5.33 0.41
CA ALA A 65 -3.13 6.25 -0.73
C ALA A 65 -1.78 6.80 -1.19
N GLU A 66 -0.90 7.19 -0.26
CA GLU A 66 0.45 7.63 -0.57
C GLU A 66 1.26 6.54 -1.28
N LYS A 67 1.28 5.32 -0.75
CA LYS A 67 1.98 4.17 -1.37
C LYS A 67 1.44 3.85 -2.76
N GLU A 68 0.12 3.89 -2.94
CA GLU A 68 -0.51 3.66 -4.24
C GLU A 68 -0.16 4.77 -5.24
N SER A 69 -0.12 6.03 -4.80
CA SER A 69 0.28 7.15 -5.64
C SER A 69 1.72 7.01 -6.14
N ASP A 70 2.66 6.60 -5.28
CA ASP A 70 4.05 6.39 -5.67
C ASP A 70 4.20 5.20 -6.62
N ARG A 71 3.44 4.13 -6.40
CA ARG A 71 3.37 3.00 -7.32
C ARG A 71 2.84 3.44 -8.69
N GLN A 72 1.77 4.22 -8.72
CA GLN A 72 1.19 4.75 -9.95
C GLN A 72 2.15 5.67 -10.70
N ARG A 73 2.87 6.57 -10.00
CA ARG A 73 3.92 7.42 -10.57
C ARG A 73 5.01 6.60 -11.26
N LYS A 74 5.48 5.52 -10.62
CA LYS A 74 6.48 4.61 -11.22
C LYS A 74 5.94 3.91 -12.46
N ILE A 75 4.70 3.41 -12.40
CA ILE A 75 4.05 2.76 -13.54
C ILE A 75 3.90 3.74 -14.71
N GLN A 76 3.46 4.97 -14.45
CA GLN A 76 3.30 5.99 -15.47
C GLN A 76 4.64 6.32 -16.12
N ALA A 77 5.69 6.57 -15.34
CA ALA A 77 7.03 6.82 -15.87
C ALA A 77 7.57 5.68 -16.75
N ILE A 78 7.27 4.41 -16.41
CA ILE A 78 7.66 3.26 -17.24
C ILE A 78 6.86 3.24 -18.55
N LYS A 79 5.55 3.51 -18.51
CA LYS A 79 4.70 3.58 -19.70
C LYS A 79 5.15 4.70 -20.63
N ASP A 80 5.42 5.89 -20.09
CA ASP A 80 5.87 7.04 -20.87
C ASP A 80 7.21 6.75 -21.55
N LYS A 81 8.17 6.13 -20.84
CA LYS A 81 9.45 5.70 -21.43
C LYS A 81 9.27 4.69 -22.56
N ARG A 82 8.32 3.76 -22.44
CA ARG A 82 8.02 2.78 -23.50
C ARG A 82 7.37 3.46 -24.70
N ALA A 83 6.41 4.34 -24.50
CA ALA A 83 5.77 5.10 -25.57
C ALA A 83 6.79 5.95 -26.34
N VAL A 84 7.66 6.69 -25.66
CA VAL A 84 8.74 7.48 -26.30
C VAL A 84 9.68 6.58 -27.10
N LYS A 85 10.02 5.39 -26.59
CA LYS A 85 10.88 4.43 -27.30
C LYS A 85 10.18 3.89 -28.56
N GLU A 86 8.92 3.50 -28.45
CA GLU A 86 8.12 3.00 -29.58
C GLU A 86 7.96 4.07 -30.68
N GLU A 87 7.71 5.32 -30.30
CA GLU A 87 7.64 6.44 -31.24
C GLU A 87 8.98 6.65 -31.93
N ARG A 88 10.09 6.66 -31.18
CA ARG A 88 11.44 6.77 -31.74
C ARG A 88 11.73 5.65 -32.73
N GLU A 89 11.47 4.39 -32.36
CA GLU A 89 11.67 3.23 -33.23
C GLU A 89 10.80 3.30 -34.49
N ARG A 90 9.57 3.83 -34.39
CA ARG A 90 8.69 4.04 -35.55
C ARG A 90 9.31 5.05 -36.53
N TYR A 91 9.83 6.16 -36.02
CA TYR A 91 10.51 7.16 -36.86
C TYR A 91 11.81 6.61 -37.48
N GLU A 92 12.60 5.86 -36.72
CA GLU A 92 13.82 5.21 -37.22
C GLU A 92 13.52 4.22 -38.35
N LYS A 93 12.50 3.35 -38.17
CA LYS A 93 12.04 2.42 -39.23
C LYS A 93 11.54 3.15 -40.48
N MET A 94 10.88 4.29 -40.31
CA MET A 94 10.41 5.10 -41.43
C MET A 94 11.59 5.73 -42.18
N ALA A 95 12.56 6.27 -41.45
CA ALA A 95 13.78 6.83 -42.01
C ALA A 95 14.59 5.77 -42.78
N GLU A 96 14.75 4.58 -42.20
CA GLU A 96 15.41 3.44 -42.85
C GLU A 96 14.70 3.04 -44.14
N LYS A 97 13.37 2.94 -44.12
CA LYS A 97 12.57 2.64 -45.33
C LYS A 97 12.79 3.69 -46.43
N MET A 98 12.84 4.97 -46.08
CA MET A 98 13.12 6.04 -47.06
C MET A 98 14.56 6.02 -47.55
N HIS A 99 15.52 5.74 -46.67
CA HIS A 99 16.93 5.59 -47.03
C HIS A 99 17.12 4.42 -48.00
N ARG A 100 16.54 3.24 -47.71
CA ARG A 100 16.56 2.07 -48.60
C ARG A 100 15.99 2.41 -49.98
N LYS A 101 14.83 3.08 -50.04
CA LYS A 101 14.22 3.52 -51.30
C LYS A 101 15.14 4.46 -52.09
N ARG A 102 15.83 5.40 -51.42
CA ARG A 102 16.78 6.32 -52.05
C ARG A 102 17.97 5.56 -52.64
N VAL A 103 18.58 4.66 -51.86
CA VAL A 103 19.72 3.83 -52.31
C VAL A 103 19.32 2.96 -53.50
N GLU A 104 18.17 2.30 -53.47
CA GLU A 104 17.66 1.52 -54.61
C GLU A 104 17.41 2.37 -55.86
N ARG A 105 16.94 3.61 -55.70
CA ARG A 105 16.77 4.56 -56.82
C ARG A 105 18.11 4.94 -57.44
N LEU A 106 19.13 5.20 -56.61
CA LEU A 106 20.48 5.51 -57.08
C LEU A 106 21.08 4.32 -57.83
N LYS A 107 21.06 3.11 -57.26
CA LYS A 107 21.54 1.88 -57.92
C LYS A 107 20.87 1.64 -59.28
N ARG A 108 19.56 1.88 -59.39
CA ARG A 108 18.84 1.77 -60.67
C ARG A 108 19.26 2.82 -61.70
N ARG A 109 19.48 4.07 -61.26
CA ARG A 109 19.98 5.14 -62.13
C ARG A 109 21.40 4.86 -62.60
N GLU A 110 22.28 4.43 -61.70
CA GLU A 110 23.65 4.02 -62.02
C GLU A 110 23.68 2.89 -63.03
N LYS A 111 22.89 1.81 -62.81
CA LYS A 111 22.75 0.70 -63.76
C LYS A 111 22.30 1.20 -65.15
N ARG A 112 21.29 2.07 -65.20
CA ARG A 112 20.79 2.63 -66.46
C ARG A 112 21.81 3.52 -67.14
N ASN A 113 22.42 4.46 -66.40
CA ASN A 113 23.43 5.37 -66.94
C ASN A 113 24.64 4.61 -67.45
N LYS A 114 25.06 3.53 -66.78
CA LYS A 114 26.11 2.64 -67.28
C LYS A 114 25.74 2.09 -68.64
N LEU A 115 24.53 1.54 -68.81
CA LEU A 115 24.07 0.99 -70.10
C LEU A 115 23.90 2.04 -71.22
N LEU A 116 23.63 3.30 -70.89
CA LEU A 116 23.35 4.36 -71.87
C LEU A 116 24.55 5.27 -72.17
N LYS A 117 25.59 5.25 -71.33
CA LYS A 117 26.83 6.04 -71.48
C LYS A 117 28.09 5.16 -71.56
N SER A 118 27.92 3.86 -71.81
CA SER A 118 28.99 3.03 -72.41
C SER A 118 28.80 3.02 -73.91
#